data_AF-A0A8X7YSH0-F1
#
_entry.id   AF-A0A8X7YSH0-F1
#
_cell.length_a   1.000
_cell.length_b   1.000
_cell.length_c   1.000
_cell.angle_alpha   90.00
_cell.angle_beta   90.00
_cell.angle_gamma   90.00
#
_symmetry.space_group_name_H-M   'P 1'
#
loop_
_entity.id
_entity.type
_entity.pdbx_description
1 polymer ?
#
loop_
_entity_poly.entity_id
_entity_poly.type
_entity_poly.pdbx_seq_one_letter_code
_entity_poly.pdbx_strand_id
1 'polypeptide(L)'
;MLSAGAIGSPQLLLLCGLGQRSYLSSMGIPVAYHLPYGGQYLYDNPRNGISIVTPTPLEHSLIQVVGISEVGAYLAAASTVIPFASPARGVFIRTPSSPLYLTVATLMEEIVGLLSIGSLRLVSTDVRVNPLVRVNYFSSPTGVERCVNGTRKIWDVLRSRSITIWHYHGGCVVGKVVDRDYHLIGVGALRVVDGSTLTVSPGTNPQATLMKLGR
;
A
#
# COMPACT_ATOMS: atom_id res chain seq x y z
N MET A 1 -25.02 0.65 -14.71
CA MET A 1 -23.97 0.80 -13.69
C MET A 1 -22.71 0.11 -14.21
N LEU A 2 -21.55 0.78 -14.20
CA LEU A 2 -20.27 0.24 -14.66
C LEU A 2 -19.28 0.24 -13.49
N SER A 3 -18.63 -0.90 -13.22
CA SER A 3 -17.76 -1.09 -12.04
C SER A 3 -16.53 -1.93 -12.37
N ALA A 4 -15.86 -1.62 -13.48
CA ALA A 4 -14.69 -2.37 -13.99
C ALA A 4 -13.34 -1.76 -13.54
N GLY A 5 -13.34 -0.95 -12.49
CA GLY A 5 -12.13 -0.30 -11.94
C GLY A 5 -11.56 0.83 -12.80
N ALA A 6 -10.45 1.41 -12.34
CA ALA A 6 -9.80 2.58 -12.94
C ALA A 6 -9.18 2.33 -14.33
N ILE A 7 -8.98 1.06 -14.71
CA ILE A 7 -8.46 0.66 -16.02
C ILE A 7 -9.60 0.13 -16.92
N GLY A 8 -10.36 -0.85 -16.43
CA GLY A 8 -11.39 -1.51 -17.23
C GLY A 8 -12.58 -0.62 -17.56
N SER A 9 -13.00 0.28 -16.65
CA SER A 9 -14.12 1.19 -16.92
C SER A 9 -13.83 2.16 -18.08
N PRO A 10 -12.74 2.94 -18.08
CA PRO A 10 -12.42 3.80 -19.22
C PRO A 10 -12.14 3.01 -20.51
N GLN A 11 -11.53 1.82 -20.43
CA GLN A 11 -11.35 0.95 -21.60
C GLN A 11 -12.69 0.59 -22.24
N LEU A 12 -13.66 0.13 -21.43
CA LEU A 12 -15.00 -0.22 -21.90
C LEU A 12 -15.75 0.99 -22.46
N LEU A 13 -15.67 2.16 -21.80
CA LEU A 13 -16.28 3.38 -22.31
C LEU A 13 -15.76 3.73 -23.71
N LEU A 14 -14.44 3.68 -23.91
CA LEU A 14 -13.82 3.95 -25.21
C LEU A 14 -14.26 2.91 -26.26
N LEU A 15 -14.27 1.61 -25.92
CA LEU A 15 -14.72 0.54 -26.82
C LEU A 15 -16.22 0.65 -27.18
N CYS A 16 -17.04 1.16 -26.27
CA CYS A 16 -18.46 1.45 -26.51
C CYS A 16 -18.68 2.77 -27.28
N GLY A 17 -17.62 3.43 -27.77
CA GLY A 17 -17.74 4.66 -28.54
C GLY A 17 -17.97 5.92 -27.72
N LEU A 18 -17.64 5.90 -26.43
CA LEU A 18 -17.77 7.04 -25.49
C LEU A 18 -16.39 7.66 -25.24
N GLY A 19 -15.99 8.61 -26.09
CA GLY A 19 -14.62 9.14 -26.11
C GLY A 19 -14.44 10.33 -27.04
N GLN A 20 -13.19 10.78 -27.21
CA GLN A 20 -12.88 11.85 -28.14
C GLN A 20 -13.17 11.39 -29.58
N ARG A 21 -13.92 12.18 -30.36
CA ARG A 21 -14.42 11.79 -31.68
C ARG A 21 -13.27 11.43 -32.63
N SER A 22 -12.27 12.30 -32.74
CA SER A 22 -11.09 12.07 -33.57
C SER A 22 -10.34 10.79 -33.20
N TYR A 23 -10.15 10.56 -31.89
CA TYR A 23 -9.46 9.37 -31.39
C TYR A 23 -10.24 8.08 -31.72
N LEU A 24 -11.53 8.02 -31.41
CA LEU A 24 -12.36 6.84 -31.68
C LEU A 24 -12.45 6.55 -33.19
N SER A 25 -12.62 7.58 -34.02
CA SER A 25 -12.61 7.42 -35.48
C SER A 25 -11.28 6.88 -35.99
N SER A 26 -10.14 7.29 -35.41
CA SER A 26 -8.82 6.76 -35.79
C SER A 26 -8.63 5.27 -35.44
N MET A 27 -9.41 4.75 -34.49
CA MET A 27 -9.43 3.35 -34.08
C MET A 27 -10.51 2.53 -34.80
N GLY A 28 -11.27 3.13 -35.72
CA GLY A 28 -12.41 2.49 -36.40
C GLY A 28 -13.61 2.21 -35.49
N ILE A 29 -13.71 2.89 -34.34
CA ILE A 29 -14.80 2.71 -33.37
C ILE A 29 -15.93 3.71 -33.68
N PRO A 30 -17.18 3.27 -33.89
CA PRO A 30 -18.33 4.16 -34.04
C PRO A 30 -18.50 5.05 -32.82
N VAL A 31 -18.72 6.36 -33.02
CA VAL A 31 -18.85 7.33 -31.93
C VAL A 31 -20.29 7.37 -31.45
N ALA A 32 -20.55 6.75 -30.30
CA ALA A 32 -21.84 6.81 -29.61
C ALA A 32 -22.04 8.16 -28.91
N TYR A 33 -21.00 8.68 -28.25
CA TYR A 33 -21.04 9.98 -27.58
C TYR A 33 -19.65 10.62 -27.53
N HIS A 34 -19.59 11.91 -27.80
CA HIS A 34 -18.34 12.66 -27.70
C HIS A 34 -18.01 12.97 -26.24
N LEU A 35 -17.04 12.25 -25.68
CA LEU A 35 -16.53 12.44 -24.32
C LEU A 35 -15.05 12.88 -24.38
N PRO A 36 -14.75 14.18 -24.37
CA PRO A 36 -13.39 14.70 -24.56
C PRO A 36 -12.35 14.13 -23.59
N TYR A 37 -12.78 13.83 -22.37
CA TYR A 37 -11.91 13.34 -21.29
C TYR A 37 -11.97 11.82 -21.09
N GLY A 38 -12.57 11.08 -22.02
CA GLY A 38 -12.59 9.61 -21.99
C GLY A 38 -11.16 9.06 -21.98
N GLY A 39 -10.80 8.34 -20.91
CA GLY A 39 -9.44 7.82 -20.71
C GLY A 39 -8.40 8.86 -20.27
N GLN A 40 -8.78 10.09 -19.91
CA GLN A 40 -7.88 11.10 -19.34
C GLN A 40 -7.96 11.12 -17.81
N TYR A 41 -7.08 11.90 -17.18
CA TYR A 41 -7.03 12.10 -15.72
C TYR A 41 -6.85 10.82 -14.92
N LEU A 42 -5.91 9.97 -15.37
CA LEU A 42 -5.48 8.82 -14.59
C LEU A 42 -4.44 9.27 -13.56
N TYR A 43 -4.63 8.89 -12.31
CA TYR A 43 -3.70 9.21 -11.23
C TYR A 43 -3.16 7.93 -10.64
N ASP A 44 -1.89 7.96 -10.24
CA ASP A 44 -1.33 6.96 -9.36
C ASP A 44 -0.24 7.61 -8.49
N ASN A 45 -0.15 7.15 -7.25
CA ASN A 45 0.74 7.71 -6.25
C ASN A 45 2.11 7.03 -6.36
N PRO A 46 3.19 7.78 -6.64
CA PRO A 46 4.52 7.19 -6.67
C PRO A 46 4.89 6.65 -5.28
N ARG A 47 5.44 5.44 -5.26
CA ARG A 47 5.99 4.79 -4.07
C ARG A 47 7.48 4.53 -4.25
N ASN A 48 8.30 4.98 -3.31
CA ASN A 48 9.73 4.67 -3.26
C ASN A 48 10.06 3.94 -1.96
N GLY A 49 11.25 3.36 -1.84
CA GLY A 49 11.63 2.69 -0.61
C GLY A 49 13.06 2.18 -0.61
N ILE A 50 13.53 1.83 0.58
CA ILE A 50 14.85 1.27 0.84
C ILE A 50 14.62 -0.09 1.51
N SER A 51 15.31 -1.10 1.01
CA SER A 51 15.34 -2.43 1.63
C SER A 51 16.72 -2.67 2.25
N ILE A 52 16.72 -3.12 3.50
CA ILE A 52 17.93 -3.41 4.27
C ILE A 52 17.91 -4.87 4.71
N VAL A 53 19.05 -5.55 4.60
CA VAL A 53 19.26 -6.84 5.23
C VAL A 53 19.63 -6.58 6.68
N THR A 54 18.86 -7.12 7.61
CA THR A 54 19.09 -6.87 9.04
C THR A 54 20.10 -7.88 9.61
N PRO A 55 21.01 -7.45 10.50
CA PRO A 55 21.99 -8.36 11.11
C PRO A 55 21.32 -9.34 12.08
N THR A 56 20.16 -8.96 12.64
CA THR A 56 19.29 -9.81 13.44
C THR A 56 18.10 -10.26 12.59
N PRO A 57 17.70 -11.55 12.65
CA PRO A 57 16.47 -12.00 12.00
C PRO A 57 15.26 -11.22 12.52
N LEU A 58 14.37 -10.82 11.62
CA LEU A 58 13.06 -10.27 11.96
C LEU A 58 11.99 -11.29 11.60
N GLU A 59 10.85 -11.22 12.29
CA GLU A 59 9.68 -11.96 11.87
C GLU A 59 9.10 -11.35 10.59
N HIS A 60 8.42 -12.16 9.78
CA HIS A 60 7.68 -11.65 8.64
C HIS A 60 6.49 -10.82 9.12
N SER A 61 6.38 -9.58 8.66
CA SER A 61 5.27 -8.69 8.96
C SER A 61 4.81 -7.94 7.71
N LEU A 62 3.49 -7.90 7.52
CA LEU A 62 2.85 -6.94 6.64
C LEU A 62 2.93 -5.53 7.25
N ILE A 63 2.47 -4.52 6.51
CA ILE A 63 2.37 -3.15 7.00
C ILE A 63 1.32 -3.10 8.10
N GLN A 64 1.75 -2.72 9.31
CA GLN A 64 0.86 -2.54 10.47
C GLN A 64 0.80 -1.08 10.94
N VAL A 65 1.87 -0.32 10.68
CA VAL A 65 2.02 1.07 11.13
C VAL A 65 2.40 1.94 9.94
N VAL A 66 1.76 3.10 9.84
CA VAL A 66 2.05 4.11 8.81
C VAL A 66 2.39 5.44 9.45
N GLY A 67 3.59 5.96 9.24
CA GLY A 67 3.98 7.32 9.62
C GLY A 67 3.37 8.36 8.69
N ILE A 68 2.42 9.15 9.19
CA ILE A 68 1.85 10.27 8.43
C ILE A 68 2.74 11.50 8.63
N SER A 69 3.39 11.96 7.56
CA SER A 69 4.33 13.09 7.61
C SER A 69 3.74 14.34 7.00
N GLU A 70 4.04 15.51 7.58
CA GLU A 70 3.67 16.82 7.06
C GLU A 70 4.38 17.17 5.74
N VAL A 71 5.45 16.43 5.39
CA VAL A 71 6.22 16.63 4.15
C VAL A 71 5.50 16.09 2.89
N GLY A 72 4.25 15.62 3.04
CA GLY A 72 3.45 15.11 1.93
C GLY A 72 3.78 13.68 1.52
N ALA A 73 4.22 12.85 2.47
CA ALA A 73 4.51 11.44 2.25
C ALA A 73 3.98 10.58 3.42
N TYR A 74 3.42 9.42 3.09
CA TYR A 74 3.11 8.37 4.06
C TYR A 74 4.28 7.39 4.11
N LEU A 75 4.77 7.08 5.30
CA LEU A 75 5.85 6.12 5.51
C LEU A 75 5.28 4.81 6.02
N ALA A 76 5.67 3.69 5.44
CA ALA A 76 5.31 2.37 5.93
C ALA A 76 6.55 1.49 6.02
N ALA A 77 6.48 0.47 6.88
CA ALA A 77 7.52 -0.53 6.98
C ALA A 77 6.92 -1.93 6.97
N ALA A 78 7.64 -2.86 6.36
CA ALA A 78 7.33 -4.28 6.35
C ALA A 78 8.63 -5.08 6.47
N SER A 79 8.53 -6.31 6.95
CA SER A 79 9.64 -7.25 7.03
C SER A 79 9.27 -8.53 6.31
N THR A 80 10.18 -9.04 5.50
CA THR A 80 9.98 -10.28 4.75
C THR A 80 11.20 -11.19 4.86
N VAL A 81 10.98 -12.49 4.74
CA VAL A 81 12.04 -13.50 4.74
C VAL A 81 12.17 -13.99 3.30
N ILE A 82 13.31 -13.70 2.68
CA ILE A 82 13.58 -14.02 1.28
C ILE A 82 14.54 -15.20 1.23
N PRO A 83 14.18 -16.29 0.52
CA PRO A 83 15.13 -17.37 0.24
C PRO A 83 16.16 -16.89 -0.78
N PHE A 84 17.42 -16.81 -0.37
CA PHE A 84 18.56 -16.55 -1.23
C PHE A 84 19.23 -17.88 -1.59
N ALA A 85 18.95 -18.39 -2.78
CA ALA A 85 19.65 -19.54 -3.32
C ALA A 85 20.95 -19.06 -3.99
N SER A 86 22.09 -19.61 -3.57
CA SER A 86 23.35 -19.39 -4.29
C SER A 86 23.27 -20.06 -5.67
N PRO A 87 23.65 -19.38 -6.78
CA PRO A 87 23.75 -20.05 -8.07
C PRO A 87 24.78 -21.17 -7.97
N ALA A 88 24.38 -22.42 -8.21
CA ALA A 88 25.31 -23.54 -8.25
C ALA A 88 26.23 -23.39 -9.48
N ARG A 89 27.38 -22.75 -9.31
CA ARG A 89 28.44 -22.71 -10.35
C ARG A 89 29.81 -22.93 -9.74
N GLY A 90 30.13 -24.21 -9.55
CA GLY A 90 31.51 -24.69 -9.45
C GLY A 90 31.56 -26.10 -10.03
N VAL A 91 32.54 -26.37 -10.90
CA VAL A 91 32.77 -27.69 -11.53
C VAL A 91 32.95 -28.81 -10.49
N PHE A 92 33.23 -28.46 -9.23
CA PHE A 92 33.45 -29.37 -8.10
C PHE A 92 32.31 -29.42 -7.06
N ILE A 93 31.26 -28.59 -7.18
CA ILE A 93 30.15 -28.56 -6.21
C ILE A 93 28.95 -29.28 -6.83
N ARG A 94 28.77 -30.57 -6.45
CA ARG A 94 27.75 -31.47 -7.00
C ARG A 94 26.37 -31.35 -6.34
N THR A 95 26.25 -30.66 -5.21
CA THR A 95 24.99 -30.51 -4.47
C THR A 95 24.53 -29.05 -4.47
N PRO A 96 23.25 -28.75 -4.76
CA PRO A 96 22.72 -27.42 -4.53
C PRO A 96 22.85 -27.12 -3.04
N SER A 97 23.43 -25.97 -2.70
CA SER A 97 23.46 -25.49 -1.33
C SER A 97 22.03 -25.20 -0.87
N SER A 98 21.72 -25.53 0.40
CA SER A 98 20.45 -25.13 1.00
C SER A 98 20.28 -23.61 0.90
N PRO A 99 19.07 -23.10 0.59
CA PRO A 99 18.84 -21.67 0.48
C PRO A 99 19.14 -20.96 1.80
N LEU A 100 19.85 -19.84 1.72
CA LEU A 100 20.07 -18.96 2.84
C LEU A 100 18.83 -18.08 3.02
N TYR A 101 18.19 -18.11 4.19
CA TYR A 101 17.06 -17.24 4.46
C TYR A 101 17.54 -15.90 5.01
N LEU A 102 17.34 -14.84 4.22
CA LEU A 102 17.69 -13.47 4.63
C LEU A 102 16.42 -12.75 5.05
N THR A 103 16.49 -12.08 6.20
CA THR A 103 15.43 -11.16 6.59
C THR A 103 15.71 -9.78 6.01
N VAL A 104 14.72 -9.23 5.33
CA VAL A 104 14.77 -7.91 4.72
C VAL A 104 13.69 -7.04 5.33
N ALA A 105 14.09 -5.91 5.90
CA ALA A 105 13.18 -4.84 6.26
C ALA A 105 13.10 -3.83 5.11
N THR A 106 11.89 -3.50 4.69
CA THR A 106 11.65 -2.49 3.66
C THR A 106 10.92 -1.31 4.29
N LEU A 107 11.52 -0.13 4.24
CA LEU A 107 10.84 1.13 4.50
C LEU A 107 10.42 1.72 3.16
N MET A 108 9.17 2.13 3.06
CA MET A 108 8.60 2.70 1.85
C MET A 108 7.92 4.02 2.16
N GLU A 109 7.95 4.92 1.18
CA GLU A 109 7.19 6.14 1.15
C GLU A 109 6.16 6.07 0.03
N GLU A 110 4.97 6.61 0.27
CA GLU A 110 3.98 6.92 -0.76
C GLU A 110 3.77 8.43 -0.79
N ILE A 111 3.93 9.03 -1.97
CA ILE A 111 3.82 10.48 -2.14
C ILE A 111 2.35 10.85 -2.25
N VAL A 112 1.90 11.74 -1.37
CA VAL A 112 0.51 12.16 -1.29
C VAL A 112 0.23 13.22 -2.35
N GLY A 113 -0.91 13.10 -3.03
CA GLY A 113 -1.48 14.13 -3.91
C GLY A 113 -1.54 13.76 -5.39
N LEU A 114 -2.38 14.50 -6.12
CA LEU A 114 -2.67 14.31 -7.54
C LEU A 114 -1.66 15.06 -8.43
N LEU A 115 -0.37 14.77 -8.24
CA LEU A 115 0.73 15.55 -8.84
C LEU A 115 1.15 15.06 -10.23
N SER A 116 0.76 13.84 -10.58
CA SER A 116 1.00 13.22 -11.88
C SER A 116 -0.34 12.89 -12.53
N ILE A 117 -0.56 13.48 -13.70
CA ILE A 117 -1.75 13.25 -14.50
C ILE A 117 -1.37 12.42 -15.71
N GLY A 118 -2.03 11.26 -15.79
CA GLY A 118 -1.88 10.29 -16.82
C GLY A 118 -3.08 10.17 -17.76
N SER A 119 -2.97 9.20 -18.66
CA SER A 119 -4.03 8.80 -19.57
C SER A 119 -3.96 7.31 -19.87
N LEU A 120 -5.08 6.80 -20.39
CA LEU A 120 -5.29 5.46 -20.86
C LEU A 120 -5.71 5.52 -22.33
N ARG A 121 -5.11 4.68 -23.17
CA ARG A 121 -5.42 4.54 -24.60
C ARG A 121 -5.62 3.08 -24.97
N LEU A 122 -6.61 2.79 -25.80
CA LEU A 122 -6.77 1.47 -26.40
C LEU A 122 -5.58 1.15 -27.29
N VAL A 123 -5.08 -0.09 -27.18
CA VAL A 123 -4.11 -0.69 -28.11
C VAL A 123 -4.85 -1.52 -29.16
N SER A 124 -6.00 -2.09 -28.79
CA SER A 124 -6.83 -2.95 -29.63
C SER A 124 -8.31 -2.69 -29.35
N THR A 125 -9.16 -3.10 -30.29
CA THR A 125 -10.62 -3.19 -30.11
C THR A 125 -11.04 -4.47 -29.38
N ASP A 126 -10.12 -5.43 -29.18
CA ASP A 126 -10.34 -6.58 -28.31
C ASP A 126 -10.23 -6.15 -26.84
N VAL A 127 -11.33 -6.29 -26.09
CA VAL A 127 -11.42 -5.94 -24.66
C VAL A 127 -10.44 -6.74 -23.78
N ARG A 128 -10.01 -7.92 -24.23
CA ARG A 128 -9.06 -8.78 -23.49
C ARG A 128 -7.63 -8.26 -23.56
N VAL A 129 -7.34 -7.35 -24.48
CA VAL A 129 -6.02 -6.73 -24.62
C VAL A 129 -5.95 -5.51 -23.70
N ASN A 130 -4.98 -5.51 -22.80
CA ASN A 130 -4.79 -4.39 -21.88
C ASN A 130 -4.53 -3.07 -22.64
N PRO A 131 -5.13 -1.96 -22.21
CA PRO A 131 -4.87 -0.67 -22.80
C PRO A 131 -3.47 -0.16 -22.41
N LEU A 132 -2.95 0.77 -23.19
CA LEU A 132 -1.75 1.51 -22.87
C LEU A 132 -2.05 2.50 -21.75
N VAL A 133 -1.34 2.38 -20.64
CA VAL A 133 -1.46 3.24 -19.46
C VAL A 133 -0.20 4.08 -19.31
N ARG A 134 -0.36 5.39 -19.14
CA ARG A 134 0.75 6.31 -18.88
C ARG A 134 0.38 7.26 -17.76
N VAL A 135 1.06 7.17 -16.62
CA VAL A 135 0.77 7.99 -15.41
C VAL A 135 1.58 9.29 -15.37
N ASN A 136 2.74 9.35 -16.05
CA ASN A 136 3.67 10.48 -16.00
C ASN A 136 4.17 10.79 -14.58
N TYR A 137 4.67 9.78 -13.86
CA TYR A 137 5.28 9.99 -12.54
C TYR A 137 6.34 11.09 -12.60
N PHE A 138 6.35 11.93 -11.56
CA PHE A 138 7.32 13.01 -11.41
C PHE A 138 7.32 14.06 -12.53
N SER A 139 6.22 14.17 -13.27
CA SER A 139 6.02 15.25 -14.25
C SER A 139 5.94 16.63 -13.59
N SER A 140 5.57 16.70 -12.31
CA SER A 140 5.52 17.92 -11.52
C SER A 140 6.77 18.05 -10.64
N PRO A 141 7.46 19.21 -10.62
CA PRO A 141 8.57 19.48 -9.71
C PRO A 141 8.20 19.28 -8.24
N THR A 142 6.97 19.62 -7.85
CA THR A 142 6.47 19.40 -6.48
C THR A 142 6.40 17.91 -6.13
N GLY A 143 6.10 17.05 -7.11
CA GLY A 143 6.12 15.60 -6.91
C GLY A 143 7.52 15.07 -6.64
N VAL A 144 8.52 15.59 -7.34
CA VAL A 144 9.93 15.27 -7.11
C VAL A 144 10.38 15.77 -5.73
N GLU A 145 10.03 17.00 -5.37
CA GLU A 145 10.38 17.58 -4.07
C GLU A 145 9.84 16.75 -2.90
N ARG A 146 8.56 16.34 -2.97
CA ARG A 146 7.95 15.48 -1.94
C ARG A 146 8.61 14.12 -1.83
N CYS A 147 8.99 13.52 -2.96
CA CYS A 147 9.79 12.29 -2.98
C CYS A 147 11.11 12.44 -2.22
N VAL A 148 11.85 13.51 -2.53
CA VAL A 148 13.14 13.77 -1.89
C VAL A 148 12.96 13.98 -0.38
N ASN A 149 11.93 14.73 0.02
CA ASN A 149 11.65 14.99 1.42
C ASN A 149 11.18 13.75 2.19
N GLY A 150 10.33 12.91 1.61
CA GLY A 150 9.94 11.65 2.24
C GLY A 150 11.12 10.66 2.33
N THR A 151 12.00 10.62 1.32
CA THR A 151 13.19 9.76 1.33
C THR A 151 14.17 10.22 2.42
N ARG A 152 14.32 11.53 2.62
CA ARG A 152 15.04 12.08 3.78
C ARG A 152 14.38 11.67 5.10
N LYS A 153 13.05 11.60 5.16
CA LYS A 153 12.35 11.14 6.37
C LYS A 153 12.56 9.65 6.63
N ILE A 154 12.64 8.80 5.60
CA ILE A 154 13.08 7.39 5.75
C ILE A 154 14.47 7.33 6.38
N TRP A 155 15.40 8.20 5.93
CA TRP A 155 16.73 8.30 6.51
C TRP A 155 16.72 8.73 7.98
N ASP A 156 15.87 9.70 8.35
CA ASP A 156 15.68 10.09 9.74
C ASP A 156 15.18 8.92 10.59
N VAL A 157 14.22 8.12 10.08
CA VAL A 157 13.72 6.91 10.75
C VAL A 157 14.84 5.90 10.97
N LEU A 158 15.66 5.64 9.96
CA LEU A 158 16.80 4.71 10.06
C LEU A 158 17.84 5.14 11.11
N ARG A 159 18.00 6.44 11.35
CA ARG A 159 18.92 6.98 12.36
C ARG A 159 18.28 7.16 13.73
N SER A 160 16.96 7.11 13.79
CA SER A 160 16.22 7.27 15.04
C SER A 160 16.42 6.06 15.95
N ARG A 161 16.39 6.30 17.26
CA ARG A 161 16.22 5.22 18.23
C ARG A 161 14.75 4.83 18.23
N SER A 162 14.46 3.55 18.46
CA SER A 162 13.09 3.11 18.72
C SER A 162 12.52 3.88 19.91
N ILE A 163 11.42 4.59 19.69
CA ILE A 163 10.65 5.27 20.73
C ILE A 163 9.25 4.69 20.77
N THR A 164 8.66 4.63 21.95
CA THR A 164 7.22 4.36 22.08
C THR A 164 6.42 5.50 21.47
N ILE A 165 5.36 5.18 20.74
CA ILE A 165 4.34 6.16 20.30
C ILE A 165 3.15 6.20 21.27
N TRP A 166 3.32 5.64 22.47
CA TRP A 166 2.32 5.64 23.56
C TRP A 166 1.01 4.89 23.24
N HIS A 167 1.04 3.95 22.28
CA HIS A 167 -0.10 3.09 21.91
C HIS A 167 -0.08 1.73 22.64
N TYR A 168 0.15 1.75 23.95
CA TYR A 168 0.07 0.54 24.75
C TYR A 168 -1.36 -0.02 24.75
N HIS A 169 -1.48 -1.33 24.65
CA HIS A 169 -2.73 -2.08 24.61
C HIS A 169 -2.51 -3.46 25.21
N GLY A 170 -3.59 -4.20 25.45
CA GLY A 170 -3.53 -5.49 26.15
C GLY A 170 -3.53 -5.37 27.68
N GLY A 171 -3.52 -6.52 28.37
CA GLY A 171 -3.62 -6.63 29.83
C GLY A 171 -4.95 -7.20 30.33
N CYS A 172 -6.07 -7.00 29.61
CA CYS A 172 -7.39 -7.56 29.91
C CYS A 172 -8.03 -8.18 28.65
N VAL A 173 -7.28 -9.05 27.98
CA VAL A 173 -7.59 -9.57 26.63
C VAL A 173 -8.91 -10.34 26.56
N VAL A 174 -9.69 -10.10 25.49
CA VAL A 174 -10.91 -10.87 25.16
C VAL A 174 -10.61 -12.36 24.98
N GLY A 175 -11.42 -13.21 25.58
CA GLY A 175 -11.26 -14.67 25.61
C GLY A 175 -10.22 -15.17 26.62
N LYS A 176 -9.51 -14.28 27.33
CA LYS A 176 -8.58 -14.63 28.41
C LYS A 176 -8.99 -14.05 29.76
N VAL A 177 -9.35 -12.77 29.79
CA VAL A 177 -9.74 -12.04 31.00
C VAL A 177 -11.22 -11.63 30.95
N VAL A 178 -11.67 -11.15 29.79
CA VAL A 178 -13.08 -10.83 29.53
C VAL A 178 -13.69 -11.75 28.48
N ASP A 179 -15.00 -11.97 28.49
CA ASP A 179 -15.73 -12.73 27.46
C ASP A 179 -15.95 -11.90 26.18
N ARG A 180 -16.68 -12.47 25.20
CA ARG A 180 -16.97 -11.80 23.92
C ARG A 180 -17.90 -10.57 24.05
N ASP A 181 -18.61 -10.48 25.16
CA ASP A 181 -19.48 -9.36 25.52
C ASP A 181 -18.79 -8.40 26.50
N TYR A 182 -17.47 -8.52 26.64
CA TYR A 182 -16.59 -7.71 27.48
C TYR A 182 -16.83 -7.84 28.98
N HIS A 183 -17.55 -8.87 29.46
CA HIS A 183 -17.69 -9.15 30.88
C HIS A 183 -16.44 -9.78 31.44
N LEU A 184 -16.04 -9.35 32.63
CA LEU A 184 -14.96 -10.01 33.36
C LEU A 184 -15.38 -11.45 33.70
N ILE A 185 -14.57 -12.41 33.28
CA ILE A 185 -14.87 -13.82 33.48
C ILE A 185 -14.90 -14.13 34.98
N GLY A 186 -15.99 -14.74 35.44
CA GLY A 186 -16.19 -15.05 36.86
C GLY A 186 -16.73 -13.90 37.71
N VAL A 187 -17.00 -12.72 37.14
CA VAL A 187 -17.58 -11.56 37.86
C VAL A 187 -18.76 -10.99 37.07
N GLY A 188 -19.98 -11.15 37.58
CA GLY A 188 -21.21 -10.87 36.82
C GLY A 188 -21.54 -9.40 36.55
N ALA A 189 -20.96 -8.46 37.28
CA ALA A 189 -21.35 -7.05 37.23
C ALA A 189 -20.28 -6.10 36.65
N LEU A 190 -19.18 -6.63 36.11
CA LEU A 190 -18.05 -5.81 35.66
C LEU A 190 -17.73 -6.07 34.18
N ARG A 191 -17.56 -4.99 33.41
CA ARG A 191 -17.05 -5.02 32.04
C ARG A 191 -15.80 -4.14 31.90
N VAL A 192 -14.92 -4.51 30.98
CA VAL A 192 -13.75 -3.71 30.60
C VAL A 192 -13.83 -3.43 29.11
N VAL A 193 -13.90 -2.15 28.72
CA VAL A 193 -14.11 -1.73 27.33
C VAL A 193 -13.16 -0.58 27.00
N ASP A 194 -11.91 -0.93 26.75
CA ASP A 194 -10.83 -0.02 26.36
C ASP A 194 -9.71 -0.77 25.61
N GLY A 195 -8.57 -0.12 25.40
CA GLY A 195 -7.42 -0.68 24.69
C GLY A 195 -6.78 -1.90 25.36
N SER A 196 -7.04 -2.15 26.64
CA SER A 196 -6.49 -3.30 27.35
C SER A 196 -7.07 -4.64 26.86
N THR A 197 -8.21 -4.59 26.16
CA THR A 197 -8.92 -5.77 25.65
C THR A 197 -8.36 -6.28 24.31
N LEU A 198 -7.52 -5.49 23.65
CA LEU A 198 -6.97 -5.77 22.33
C LEU A 198 -5.65 -6.54 22.42
N THR A 199 -5.46 -7.53 21.56
CA THR A 199 -4.20 -8.28 21.43
C THR A 199 -3.23 -7.67 20.43
N VAL A 200 -3.73 -6.80 19.55
CA VAL A 200 -2.98 -6.12 18.50
C VAL A 200 -3.47 -4.69 18.40
N SER A 201 -2.58 -3.77 18.01
CA SER A 201 -2.97 -2.38 17.76
C SER A 201 -3.97 -2.35 16.60
N PRO A 202 -5.16 -1.73 16.76
CA PRO A 202 -6.20 -1.73 15.75
C PRO A 202 -5.92 -0.77 14.57
N GLY A 203 -4.71 -0.21 14.49
CA GLY A 203 -4.24 0.67 13.42
C GLY A 203 -3.06 1.55 13.84
N THR A 204 -2.70 2.52 12.98
CA THR A 204 -1.63 3.50 13.24
C THR A 204 -1.90 4.36 14.47
N ASN A 205 -3.14 4.83 14.65
CA ASN A 205 -3.58 5.55 15.84
C ASN A 205 -4.87 4.87 16.38
N PRO A 206 -4.83 4.25 17.57
CA PRO A 206 -5.95 3.47 18.09
C PRO A 206 -7.09 4.35 18.61
N GLN A 207 -6.90 5.66 18.80
CA GLN A 207 -7.85 6.53 19.47
C GLN A 207 -9.24 6.48 18.85
N ALA A 208 -9.35 6.54 17.52
CA ALA A 208 -10.64 6.49 16.84
C ALA A 208 -11.35 5.14 17.05
N THR A 209 -10.60 4.03 17.00
CA THR A 209 -11.15 2.70 17.27
C THR A 209 -11.59 2.56 18.72
N LEU A 210 -10.80 3.07 19.68
CA LEU A 210 -11.14 3.03 21.10
C LEU A 210 -12.36 3.90 21.41
N MET A 211 -12.49 5.07 20.78
CA MET A 211 -13.68 5.91 20.89
C MET A 211 -14.93 5.23 20.32
N LYS A 212 -14.78 4.44 19.25
CA LYS A 212 -15.88 3.66 18.67
C LYS A 212 -16.23 2.44 19.53
N LEU A 213 -15.25 1.84 20.20
CA LEU A 213 -15.43 0.66 21.04
C LEU A 213 -16.29 0.95 22.28
N GLY A 214 -16.17 2.16 22.85
CA GLY A 214 -16.94 2.57 24.03
C GLY A 214 -18.35 3.10 23.75
N ARG A 215 -18.81 3.12 22.50
CA ARG A 215 -20.17 3.54 22.11
C ARG A 215 -21.10 2.35 21.93
#